data_AF-A0AAV4UJP1-F1
#
_entry.id   AF-A0AAV4UJP1-F1
#
_cell.length_a   1.000
_cell.length_b   1.000
_cell.length_c   1.000
_cell.angle_alpha   90.00
_cell.angle_beta   90.00
_cell.angle_gamma   90.00
#
_symmetry.space_group_name_H-M   'P 1'
#
loop_
_entity.id
_entity.type
_entity.pdbx_description
1 polymer ?
#
loop_
_entity_poly.entity_id
_entity_poly.type
_entity_poly.pdbx_seq_one_letter_code
_entity_poly.pdbx_strand_id
1 'polypeptide(L)'
;MQKSSDLSDVQKDMIIGFRAKGGSISETANFVNCSRTAVVKVYRAWQNATIQNQRRGTCGAPRAIDDRGERRLRRCVRANRRATVEQLTAQMNQGTTKSVSSTTVQRTLLRMGLRSRRLVNAPMLTAVHRRRRLEFARQYRNWTSTQWRQVAFSDESRFMLHRTDGRWRIRRETSESKHPATIAGRIQAGGGSIMVW
;
A
#
# COMPACT_ATOMS: atom_id res chain seq x y z
N MET A 1 10.47 39.71 10.54
CA MET A 1 9.24 39.79 9.74
C MET A 1 8.58 38.41 9.68
N GLN A 2 7.42 38.24 10.32
CA GLN A 2 6.60 37.04 10.16
C GLN A 2 6.09 36.94 8.71
N LYS A 3 6.05 35.74 8.14
CA LYS A 3 5.42 35.52 6.83
C LYS A 3 3.91 35.71 6.96
N SER A 4 3.33 36.62 6.18
CA SER A 4 1.87 36.75 6.05
C SER A 4 1.29 35.50 5.38
N SER A 5 0.08 35.11 5.76
CA SER A 5 -0.67 34.05 5.09
C SER A 5 -0.87 34.34 3.60
N ASP A 6 -0.99 33.28 2.79
CA ASP A 6 -1.33 33.42 1.38
C ASP A 6 -2.69 34.13 1.23
N LEU A 7 -2.81 34.98 0.20
CA LEU A 7 -4.07 35.66 -0.11
C LEU A 7 -5.15 34.64 -0.49
N SER A 8 -6.36 34.82 0.06
CA SER A 8 -7.52 34.03 -0.35
C SER A 8 -7.92 34.35 -1.78
N ASP A 9 -8.65 33.44 -2.42
CA ASP A 9 -9.11 33.64 -3.80
C ASP A 9 -10.03 34.86 -3.91
N VAL A 10 -10.89 35.09 -2.90
CA VAL A 10 -11.71 36.30 -2.78
C VAL A 10 -10.85 37.57 -2.73
N GLN A 11 -9.76 37.58 -1.96
CA GLN A 11 -8.86 38.73 -1.89
C GLN A 11 -8.15 38.97 -3.23
N LYS A 12 -7.76 37.91 -3.95
CA LYS A 12 -7.17 38.04 -5.28
C LYS A 12 -8.18 38.62 -6.28
N ASP A 13 -9.42 38.17 -6.24
CA ASP A 13 -10.49 38.68 -7.13
C ASP A 13 -10.80 40.15 -6.84
N MET A 14 -10.82 40.56 -5.56
CA MET A 14 -10.95 41.97 -5.18
C MET A 14 -9.79 42.81 -5.72
N ILE A 15 -8.55 42.31 -5.64
CA ILE A 15 -7.37 42.99 -6.22
C ILE A 15 -7.53 43.17 -7.74
N ILE A 16 -7.95 42.11 -8.45
CA ILE A 16 -8.13 42.14 -9.90
C ILE A 16 -9.23 43.14 -10.28
N GLY A 17 -10.38 43.08 -9.62
CA GLY A 17 -11.51 43.97 -9.86
C GLY A 17 -11.18 45.45 -9.61
N PHE A 18 -10.52 45.76 -8.49
CA PHE A 18 -10.11 47.14 -8.18
C PHE A 18 -9.08 47.69 -9.18
N ARG A 19 -8.10 46.88 -9.56
CA ARG A 19 -7.06 47.30 -10.52
C ARG A 19 -7.59 47.41 -11.95
N ALA A 20 -8.53 46.55 -12.36
CA ALA A 20 -9.20 46.64 -13.66
C ALA A 20 -10.05 47.92 -13.80
N LYS A 21 -10.61 48.42 -12.69
CA LYS A 21 -11.34 49.71 -12.64
C LYS A 21 -10.43 50.95 -12.59
N GLY A 22 -9.11 50.78 -12.65
CA GLY A 22 -8.15 51.89 -12.66
C GLY A 22 -7.67 52.36 -11.27
N GLY A 23 -8.06 51.70 -10.18
CA GLY A 23 -7.63 52.07 -8.82
C GLY A 23 -6.11 51.95 -8.62
N SER A 24 -5.53 52.80 -7.77
CA SER A 24 -4.07 52.79 -7.54
C SER A 24 -3.62 51.54 -6.78
N ILE A 25 -2.33 51.19 -6.90
CA ILE A 25 -1.73 50.04 -6.19
C ILE A 25 -1.80 50.24 -4.67
N SER A 26 -1.59 51.48 -4.20
CA SER A 26 -1.61 51.82 -2.78
C SER A 26 -3.01 51.72 -2.18
N GLU A 27 -4.03 52.22 -2.87
CA GLU A 27 -5.42 52.13 -2.42
C GLU A 27 -5.91 50.68 -2.39
N THR A 28 -5.57 49.91 -3.43
CA THR A 28 -5.93 48.48 -3.50
C THR A 28 -5.27 47.68 -2.36
N ALA A 29 -4.00 47.98 -2.07
CA ALA A 29 -3.26 47.35 -0.98
C ALA A 29 -3.87 47.65 0.39
N ASN A 30 -4.28 48.89 0.63
CA ASN A 30 -4.94 49.29 1.86
C ASN A 30 -6.35 48.68 1.98
N PHE A 31 -7.12 48.65 0.88
CA PHE A 31 -8.47 48.10 0.85
C PHE A 31 -8.49 46.58 1.15
N VAL A 32 -7.60 45.82 0.52
CA VAL A 32 -7.49 44.37 0.72
C VAL A 32 -6.65 44.00 1.95
N ASN A 33 -6.07 45.01 2.62
CA ASN A 33 -5.15 44.88 3.73
C ASN A 33 -3.97 43.92 3.42
N CYS A 34 -3.28 44.18 2.32
CA CYS A 34 -2.16 43.36 1.85
C CYS A 34 -0.98 44.24 1.37
N SER A 35 0.19 43.63 1.15
CA SER A 35 1.34 44.40 0.66
C SER A 35 1.15 44.87 -0.78
N ARG A 36 1.65 46.07 -1.11
CA ARG A 36 1.68 46.59 -2.50
C ARG A 36 2.32 45.61 -3.48
N THR A 37 3.34 44.87 -3.02
CA THR A 37 4.01 43.84 -3.84
C THR A 37 3.09 42.65 -4.16
N ALA A 38 2.19 42.29 -3.25
CA ALA A 38 1.21 41.23 -3.48
C ALA A 38 0.17 41.65 -4.53
N VAL A 39 -0.31 42.90 -4.46
CA VAL A 39 -1.20 43.50 -5.47
C VAL A 39 -0.59 43.43 -6.87
N VAL A 40 0.67 43.87 -7.01
CA VAL A 40 1.39 43.83 -8.29
C VAL A 40 1.56 42.40 -8.81
N LYS A 41 1.93 41.46 -7.93
CA LYS A 41 2.11 40.04 -8.30
C LYS A 41 0.80 39.41 -8.78
N VAL A 42 -0.30 39.61 -8.06
CA VAL A 42 -1.62 39.07 -8.42
C VAL A 42 -2.10 39.65 -9.74
N TYR A 43 -2.04 40.98 -9.89
CA TYR A 43 -2.54 41.65 -11.09
C TYR A 43 -1.72 41.30 -12.34
N ARG A 44 -0.38 41.22 -12.24
CA ARG A 44 0.47 40.77 -13.36
C ARG A 44 0.23 39.30 -13.72
N ALA A 45 0.04 38.44 -12.73
CA ALA A 45 -0.30 37.04 -12.98
C ALA A 45 -1.65 36.91 -13.70
N TRP A 46 -2.63 37.76 -13.37
CA TRP A 46 -3.91 37.85 -14.07
C TRP A 46 -3.73 38.28 -15.53
N GLN A 47 -3.01 39.39 -15.78
CA GLN A 47 -2.77 39.90 -17.12
C GLN A 47 -2.08 38.88 -18.03
N ASN A 48 -1.19 38.06 -17.48
CA ASN A 48 -0.46 37.02 -18.21
C ASN A 48 -1.20 35.68 -18.27
N ALA A 49 -2.49 35.63 -17.89
CA ALA A 49 -3.31 34.42 -17.79
C ALA A 49 -2.66 33.27 -16.97
N THR A 50 -1.73 33.61 -16.08
CA THR A 50 -0.93 32.65 -15.30
C THR A 50 -1.50 32.44 -13.89
N ILE A 51 -2.74 32.90 -13.62
CA ILE A 51 -3.44 32.57 -12.37
C ILE A 51 -3.88 31.11 -12.44
N GLN A 52 -2.92 30.23 -12.20
CA GLN A 52 -3.21 28.94 -11.63
C GLN A 52 -3.36 29.19 -10.13
N ASN A 53 -4.58 29.08 -9.59
CA ASN A 53 -4.82 28.96 -8.13
C ASN A 53 -4.27 27.64 -7.57
N GLN A 54 -3.17 27.15 -8.12
CA GLN A 54 -2.45 26.03 -7.58
C GLN A 54 -1.55 26.57 -6.48
N ARG A 55 -1.96 26.29 -5.23
CA ARG A 55 -1.02 26.25 -4.12
C ARG A 55 0.20 25.51 -4.63
N ARG A 56 1.39 26.14 -4.59
CA ARG A 56 2.63 25.44 -4.99
C ARG A 56 2.60 24.09 -4.31
N GLY A 57 2.69 23.01 -5.11
CA GLY A 57 2.73 21.66 -4.58
C GLY A 57 3.70 21.63 -3.40
N THR A 58 3.26 21.04 -2.28
CA THR A 58 3.93 21.14 -0.99
C THR A 58 5.41 20.83 -1.17
N CYS A 59 6.26 21.86 -1.06
CA CYS A 59 7.71 21.72 -1.13
C CYS A 59 8.20 21.17 0.21
N GLY A 60 7.89 19.90 0.45
CA GLY A 60 8.34 19.15 1.61
C GLY A 60 9.78 18.70 1.45
N ALA A 61 10.43 18.39 2.58
CA ALA A 61 11.71 17.71 2.56
C ALA A 61 11.60 16.38 1.79
N PRO A 62 12.62 16.02 1.00
CA PRO A 62 12.62 14.74 0.29
C PRO A 62 12.53 13.58 1.28
N ARG A 63 11.90 12.50 0.85
CA ARG A 63 11.74 11.29 1.68
C ARG A 63 13.12 10.69 1.98
N ALA A 64 13.29 10.19 3.20
CA ALA A 64 14.52 9.50 3.62
C ALA A 64 14.80 8.22 2.81
N ILE A 65 13.73 7.54 2.35
CA ILE A 65 13.83 6.44 1.38
C ILE A 65 13.32 6.97 0.03
N ASP A 66 14.20 6.95 -0.97
CA ASP A 66 13.92 7.31 -2.35
C ASP A 66 13.31 6.12 -3.13
N ASP A 67 12.96 6.34 -4.40
CA ASP A 67 12.33 5.29 -5.23
C ASP A 67 13.27 4.10 -5.47
N ARG A 68 14.59 4.31 -5.43
CA ARG A 68 15.58 3.22 -5.49
C ARG A 68 15.58 2.41 -4.19
N GLY A 69 15.54 3.07 -3.05
CA GLY A 69 15.43 2.46 -1.73
C GLY A 69 14.14 1.66 -1.58
N GLU A 70 13.01 2.15 -2.10
CA GLU A 70 11.75 1.41 -2.15
C GLU A 70 11.84 0.13 -2.98
N ARG A 71 12.45 0.20 -4.17
CA ARG A 71 12.70 -0.98 -5.01
C ARG A 71 13.60 -2.00 -4.31
N ARG A 72 14.63 -1.54 -3.59
CA ARG A 72 15.49 -2.41 -2.77
C ARG A 72 14.70 -3.06 -1.64
N LEU A 73 13.93 -2.29 -0.88
CA LEU A 73 13.11 -2.79 0.23
C LEU A 73 12.07 -3.82 -0.25
N ARG A 74 11.45 -3.61 -1.42
CA ARG A 74 10.54 -4.58 -2.03
C ARG A 74 11.24 -5.91 -2.35
N ARG A 75 12.48 -5.87 -2.84
CA ARG A 75 13.29 -7.10 -3.08
C ARG A 75 13.62 -7.82 -1.77
N CYS A 76 14.06 -7.10 -0.73
CA CYS A 76 14.33 -7.68 0.58
C CYS A 76 13.09 -8.39 1.16
N VAL A 77 11.92 -7.76 1.07
CA VAL A 77 10.65 -8.36 1.51
C VAL A 77 10.28 -9.59 0.67
N ARG A 78 10.49 -9.56 -0.65
CA ARG A 78 10.19 -10.72 -1.50
C ARG A 78 11.13 -11.91 -1.24
N ALA A 79 12.40 -11.64 -0.95
CA ALA A 79 13.38 -12.66 -0.58
C ALA A 79 13.05 -13.31 0.78
N ASN A 80 12.67 -12.51 1.77
CA ASN A 80 12.21 -13.00 3.07
C ASN A 80 10.90 -12.32 3.50
N ARG A 81 9.77 -12.92 3.09
CA ARG A 81 8.43 -12.40 3.40
C ARG A 81 8.08 -12.44 4.89
N ARG A 82 8.89 -13.13 5.71
CA ARG A 82 8.74 -13.25 7.16
C ARG A 82 9.63 -12.30 7.96
N ALA A 83 10.54 -11.58 7.28
CA ALA A 83 11.48 -10.70 7.96
C ALA A 83 10.76 -9.64 8.80
N THR A 84 11.25 -9.37 10.01
CA THR A 84 10.71 -8.33 10.90
C THR A 84 11.08 -6.92 10.41
N VAL A 85 10.49 -5.87 10.99
CA VAL A 85 10.88 -4.50 10.61
C VAL A 85 12.35 -4.25 10.95
N GLU A 86 12.80 -4.75 12.10
CA GLU A 86 14.16 -4.61 12.60
C GLU A 86 15.15 -5.30 11.66
N GLN A 87 14.85 -6.53 11.23
CA GLN A 87 15.67 -7.25 10.25
C GLN A 87 15.74 -6.53 8.90
N LEU A 88 14.62 -6.02 8.41
CA LEU A 88 14.58 -5.23 7.18
C LEU A 88 15.35 -3.91 7.33
N THR A 89 15.30 -3.29 8.51
CA THR A 89 16.01 -2.04 8.81
C THR A 89 17.51 -2.27 8.85
N ALA A 90 17.96 -3.34 9.53
CA ALA A 90 19.36 -3.75 9.54
C ALA A 90 19.87 -4.02 8.11
N GLN A 91 19.12 -4.77 7.30
CA GLN A 91 19.45 -5.00 5.90
C GLN A 91 19.50 -3.71 5.09
N MET A 92 18.57 -2.78 5.30
CA MET A 92 18.56 -1.50 4.59
C MET A 92 19.75 -0.63 4.97
N ASN A 93 20.19 -0.67 6.23
CA ASN A 93 21.30 0.14 6.71
C ASN A 93 22.69 -0.45 6.39
N GLN A 94 22.76 -1.75 6.04
CA GLN A 94 24.00 -2.37 5.57
C GLN A 94 24.56 -1.61 4.35
N GLY A 95 25.81 -1.14 4.46
CA GLY A 95 26.53 -0.45 3.40
C GLY A 95 26.00 0.93 3.02
N THR A 96 25.14 1.55 3.86
CA THR A 96 24.58 2.87 3.59
C THR A 96 25.15 3.91 4.55
N THR A 97 25.55 5.08 4.03
CA THR A 97 26.09 6.20 4.82
C THR A 97 25.03 6.89 5.68
N LYS A 98 23.76 6.85 5.24
CA LYS A 98 22.61 7.37 5.99
C LYS A 98 21.76 6.23 6.52
N SER A 99 21.75 6.04 7.84
CA SER A 99 20.89 5.06 8.49
C SER A 99 19.43 5.49 8.48
N VAL A 100 18.54 4.56 8.19
CA VAL A 100 17.09 4.74 8.25
C VAL A 100 16.55 4.12 9.53
N SER A 101 15.56 4.78 10.16
CA SER A 101 14.88 4.25 11.35
C SER A 101 13.87 3.15 11.00
N SER A 102 13.60 2.27 11.96
CA SER A 102 12.56 1.24 11.84
C SER A 102 11.18 1.82 11.54
N THR A 103 10.85 2.96 12.14
CA THR A 103 9.59 3.68 11.89
C THR A 103 9.47 4.18 10.45
N THR A 104 10.56 4.65 9.85
CA THR A 104 10.60 5.08 8.44
C THR A 104 10.42 3.90 7.49
N VAL A 105 11.07 2.76 7.78
CA VAL A 105 10.87 1.51 7.03
C VAL A 105 9.42 1.06 7.13
N GLN A 106 8.83 1.06 8.33
CA GLN A 106 7.44 0.66 8.53
C GLN A 106 6.45 1.55 7.75
N ARG A 107 6.59 2.88 7.83
CA ARG A 107 5.75 3.82 7.07
C ARG A 107 5.88 3.59 5.56
N THR A 108 7.09 3.33 5.09
CA THR A 108 7.36 3.06 3.67
C THR A 108 6.75 1.74 3.22
N LEU A 109 6.82 0.68 4.03
CA LEU A 109 6.14 -0.59 3.75
C LEU A 109 4.62 -0.42 3.62
N LEU A 110 4.00 0.32 4.54
CA LEU A 110 2.56 0.57 4.52
C LEU A 110 2.15 1.37 3.27
N ARG A 111 2.94 2.38 2.90
CA ARG A 111 2.74 3.19 1.71
C ARG A 111 2.86 2.37 0.42
N MET A 112 3.79 1.43 0.37
CA MET A 112 3.92 0.47 -0.75
C MET A 112 2.85 -0.63 -0.74
N GLY A 113 1.94 -0.66 0.25
CA GLY A 113 0.91 -1.68 0.36
C GLY A 113 1.37 -3.03 0.93
N LEU A 114 2.61 -3.13 1.39
CA LEU A 114 3.19 -4.35 1.98
C LEU A 114 2.78 -4.49 3.45
N ARG A 115 1.60 -5.06 3.67
CA ARG A 115 1.02 -5.25 5.01
C ARG A 115 1.32 -6.64 5.56
N SER A 116 1.42 -6.73 6.88
CA SER A 116 1.49 -8.01 7.59
C SER A 116 0.12 -8.70 7.54
N ARG A 117 0.01 -9.79 6.78
CA ARG A 117 -1.21 -10.57 6.57
C ARG A 117 -0.99 -12.02 6.95
N ARG A 118 -2.06 -12.71 7.36
CA ARG A 118 -2.03 -14.15 7.62
C ARG A 118 -1.73 -14.91 6.33
N LEU A 119 -0.93 -15.95 6.47
CA LEU A 119 -0.67 -16.90 5.39
C LEU A 119 -1.97 -17.66 5.08
N VAL A 120 -2.23 -17.93 3.80
CA VAL A 120 -3.39 -18.74 3.41
C VAL A 120 -3.01 -20.21 3.62
N ASN A 121 -3.77 -20.92 4.45
CA ASN A 121 -3.57 -22.34 4.65
C ASN A 121 -4.25 -23.09 3.50
N ALA A 122 -3.47 -23.78 2.66
CA ALA A 122 -4.01 -24.65 1.62
C ALA A 122 -3.15 -25.90 1.43
N PRO A 123 -3.72 -27.02 0.96
CA PRO A 123 -2.94 -28.19 0.58
C PRO A 123 -1.93 -27.82 -0.50
N MET A 124 -0.68 -28.28 -0.37
CA MET A 124 0.28 -28.13 -1.47
C MET A 124 -0.08 -29.12 -2.56
N LEU A 125 -0.63 -28.61 -3.66
CA LEU A 125 -0.94 -29.42 -4.82
C LEU A 125 0.25 -29.43 -5.78
N THR A 126 0.79 -30.62 -6.05
CA THR A 126 1.73 -30.86 -7.15
C THR A 126 1.03 -30.66 -8.50
N ALA A 127 1.78 -30.54 -9.59
CA ALA A 127 1.20 -30.44 -10.93
C ALA A 127 0.28 -31.63 -11.25
N VAL A 128 0.68 -32.84 -10.82
CA VAL A 128 -0.11 -34.07 -10.99
C VAL A 128 -1.42 -33.99 -10.20
N HIS A 129 -1.39 -33.53 -8.94
CA HIS A 129 -2.61 -33.37 -8.15
C HIS A 129 -3.59 -32.38 -8.80
N ARG A 130 -3.09 -31.27 -9.34
CA ARG A 130 -3.92 -30.27 -10.03
C ARG A 130 -4.60 -30.86 -11.27
N ARG A 131 -3.83 -31.60 -12.08
CA ARG A 131 -4.37 -32.27 -13.28
C ARG A 131 -5.48 -33.25 -12.93
N ARG A 132 -5.22 -34.19 -12.01
CA ARG A 132 -6.21 -35.20 -11.60
C ARG A 132 -7.48 -34.57 -11.01
N ARG A 133 -7.34 -33.54 -10.17
CA ARG A 133 -8.50 -32.83 -9.61
C ARG A 133 -9.31 -32.11 -10.68
N LEU A 134 -8.66 -31.52 -11.68
CA LEU A 134 -9.34 -30.87 -12.79
C LEU A 134 -10.06 -31.90 -13.69
N GLU A 135 -9.42 -33.03 -13.98
CA GLU A 135 -10.02 -34.15 -14.72
C GLU A 135 -11.26 -34.67 -14.01
N PHE A 136 -11.16 -34.94 -12.70
CA PHE A 136 -12.30 -35.32 -11.87
C PHE A 136 -13.43 -34.29 -11.94
N ALA A 137 -13.13 -33.01 -11.72
CA ALA A 137 -14.14 -31.96 -11.78
C ALA A 137 -14.80 -31.83 -13.17
N ARG A 138 -14.05 -32.10 -14.25
CA ARG A 138 -14.59 -32.11 -15.62
C ARG A 138 -15.47 -33.32 -15.88
N GLN A 139 -15.04 -34.50 -15.45
CA GLN A 139 -15.76 -35.77 -15.63
C GLN A 139 -17.14 -35.73 -14.97
N TYR A 140 -17.21 -35.16 -13.77
CA TYR A 140 -18.45 -35.10 -12.97
C TYR A 140 -19.17 -33.75 -13.04
N ARG A 141 -18.77 -32.85 -13.96
CA ARG A 141 -19.32 -31.48 -14.07
C ARG A 141 -20.84 -31.45 -14.28
N ASN A 142 -21.33 -32.37 -15.09
CA ASN A 142 -22.73 -32.40 -15.54
C ASN A 142 -23.58 -33.43 -14.77
N TRP A 143 -23.04 -33.97 -13.67
CA TRP A 143 -23.77 -34.94 -12.87
C TRP A 143 -24.98 -34.32 -12.19
N THR A 144 -26.09 -35.04 -12.21
CA THR A 144 -27.35 -34.62 -11.60
C THR A 144 -27.40 -35.02 -10.12
N SER A 145 -28.30 -34.39 -9.36
CA SER A 145 -28.47 -34.71 -7.92
C SER A 145 -28.82 -36.18 -7.68
N THR A 146 -29.57 -36.84 -8.58
CA THR A 146 -29.88 -38.28 -8.49
C THR A 146 -28.62 -39.15 -8.56
N GLN A 147 -27.67 -38.81 -9.42
CA GLN A 147 -26.41 -39.53 -9.55
C GLN A 147 -25.52 -39.35 -8.32
N TRP A 148 -25.44 -38.12 -7.77
CA TRP A 148 -24.70 -37.87 -6.53
C TRP A 148 -25.26 -38.61 -5.31
N ARG A 149 -26.57 -38.87 -5.27
CA ARG A 149 -27.19 -39.65 -4.17
C ARG A 149 -26.74 -41.10 -4.11
N GLN A 150 -26.17 -41.63 -5.19
CA GLN A 150 -25.63 -43.00 -5.22
C GLN A 150 -24.17 -43.07 -4.74
N VAL A 151 -23.55 -41.93 -4.42
CA VAL A 151 -22.16 -41.87 -3.97
C VAL A 151 -22.11 -41.67 -2.46
N ALA A 152 -21.49 -42.62 -1.77
CA ALA A 152 -21.11 -42.45 -0.37
C ALA A 152 -19.68 -41.92 -0.29
N PHE A 153 -19.47 -40.88 0.53
CA PHE A 153 -18.14 -40.37 0.85
C PHE A 153 -17.77 -40.79 2.27
N SER A 154 -16.62 -41.44 2.42
CA SER A 154 -15.98 -41.70 3.71
C SER A 154 -14.60 -41.03 3.72
N ASP A 155 -14.19 -40.48 4.85
CA ASP A 155 -12.85 -39.93 5.05
C ASP A 155 -12.42 -40.18 6.49
N GLU A 156 -11.12 -40.35 6.72
CA GLU A 156 -10.58 -40.46 8.07
C GLU A 156 -10.26 -39.07 8.62
N SER A 157 -10.79 -38.75 9.80
CA SER A 157 -10.51 -37.50 10.48
C SER A 157 -9.30 -37.63 11.42
N ARG A 158 -8.32 -36.74 11.24
CA ARG A 158 -7.12 -36.67 12.09
C ARG A 158 -7.25 -35.61 13.19
N PHE A 159 -7.20 -36.03 14.45
CA PHE A 159 -7.15 -35.17 15.62
C PHE A 159 -5.70 -35.03 16.11
N MET A 160 -5.17 -33.80 16.13
CA MET A 160 -3.80 -33.52 16.55
C MET A 160 -3.74 -33.30 18.06
N LEU A 161 -2.79 -33.95 18.76
CA LEU A 161 -2.58 -33.78 20.20
C LEU A 161 -1.99 -32.40 20.55
N HIS A 162 -1.12 -31.89 19.67
CA HIS A 162 -0.57 -30.54 19.77
C HIS A 162 -0.94 -29.75 18.52
N ARG A 163 -1.69 -28.66 18.70
CA ARG A 163 -2.04 -27.73 17.61
C ARG A 163 -0.91 -26.72 17.44
N THR A 164 -0.22 -26.73 16.30
CA THR A 164 0.49 -25.54 15.86
C THR A 164 -0.55 -24.48 15.51
N ASP A 165 -0.54 -23.33 16.19
CA ASP A 165 -1.52 -22.24 16.05
C ASP A 165 -1.65 -21.73 14.58
N GLY A 166 -0.66 -22.00 13.73
CA GLY A 166 -0.73 -21.71 12.30
C GLY A 166 -0.85 -20.21 11.99
N ARG A 167 -0.70 -19.35 13.01
CA ARG A 167 -0.80 -17.88 12.92
C ARG A 167 0.47 -17.26 12.32
N TRP A 168 0.94 -17.82 11.21
CA TRP A 168 2.04 -17.25 10.47
C TRP A 168 1.57 -15.99 9.75
N ARG A 169 2.33 -14.91 9.93
CA ARG A 169 2.13 -13.65 9.20
C ARG A 169 3.28 -13.42 8.25
N ILE A 170 2.95 -12.96 7.05
CA ILE A 170 3.91 -12.55 6.05
C ILE A 170 3.60 -11.14 5.56
N ARG A 171 4.61 -10.44 5.09
CA ARG A 171 4.44 -9.18 4.36
C ARG A 171 4.11 -9.49 2.89
N ARG A 172 2.94 -9.03 2.44
CA ARG A 172 2.50 -9.17 1.04
C ARG A 172 1.59 -8.03 0.62
N GLU A 173 1.52 -7.80 -0.68
CA GLU A 173 0.52 -6.92 -1.29
C GLU A 173 -0.87 -7.58 -1.25
N THR A 174 -1.93 -6.81 -1.41
CA THR A 174 -3.31 -7.34 -1.40
C THR A 174 -3.57 -8.25 -2.61
N SER A 175 -3.00 -7.93 -3.77
CA SER A 175 -3.09 -8.69 -5.02
C SER A 175 -2.44 -10.08 -4.94
N GLU A 176 -1.45 -10.26 -4.07
CA GLU A 176 -0.66 -11.49 -3.96
C GLU A 176 -1.36 -12.60 -3.16
N SER A 177 -2.68 -12.51 -2.91
CA SER A 177 -3.37 -13.44 -2.00
C SER A 177 -3.25 -14.92 -2.41
N LYS A 178 -3.27 -15.18 -3.72
CA LYS A 178 -3.22 -16.53 -4.33
C LYS A 178 -1.82 -16.92 -4.81
N HIS A 179 -0.80 -16.11 -4.53
CA HIS A 179 0.56 -16.40 -4.98
C HIS A 179 1.12 -17.61 -4.20
N PRO A 180 1.76 -18.61 -4.84
CA PRO A 180 2.24 -19.82 -4.17
C PRO A 180 3.15 -19.54 -2.96
N ALA A 181 4.04 -18.55 -3.05
CA ALA A 181 4.90 -18.11 -1.94
C ALA A 181 4.15 -17.47 -0.74
N THR A 182 2.83 -17.30 -0.84
CA THR A 182 1.95 -16.77 0.21
C THR A 182 0.98 -17.81 0.77
N ILE A 183 1.14 -19.06 0.34
CA ILE A 183 0.36 -20.21 0.79
C ILE A 183 1.23 -21.03 1.75
N ALA A 184 0.71 -21.31 2.94
CA ALA A 184 1.31 -22.23 3.87
C ALA A 184 1.01 -23.64 3.39
N GLY A 185 2.05 -24.39 3.05
CA GLY A 185 1.89 -25.82 2.79
C GLY A 185 1.54 -26.56 4.06
N ARG A 186 0.36 -27.18 4.10
CA ARG A 186 0.02 -28.13 5.17
C ARG A 186 0.67 -29.48 4.82
N ILE A 187 1.77 -29.81 5.48
CA ILE A 187 2.33 -31.18 5.47
C ILE A 187 1.47 -31.99 6.45
N GLN A 188 0.91 -33.11 5.99
CA GLN A 188 -0.02 -33.92 6.80
C GLN A 188 0.67 -34.70 7.94
N ALA A 189 2.01 -34.78 7.96
CA ALA A 189 2.78 -35.60 8.88
C ALA A 189 3.78 -34.76 9.68
N GLY A 190 3.86 -34.98 11.00
CA GLY A 190 4.90 -34.34 11.82
C GLY A 190 4.67 -34.27 13.34
N GLY A 191 3.55 -34.77 13.87
CA GLY A 191 3.30 -34.78 15.31
C GLY A 191 2.27 -35.83 15.71
N GLY A 192 2.23 -36.20 16.99
CA GLY A 192 1.29 -37.19 17.53
C GLY A 192 -0.16 -36.84 17.21
N SER A 193 -0.89 -37.80 16.66
CA SER A 193 -2.30 -37.64 16.27
C SER A 193 -3.05 -38.94 16.35
N ILE A 194 -4.35 -38.83 16.60
CA ILE A 194 -5.30 -39.94 16.58
C ILE A 194 -6.10 -39.84 15.28
N MET A 195 -6.25 -40.96 14.59
CA MET A 195 -7.11 -41.10 13.41
C MET A 195 -8.44 -41.70 13.85
N VAL A 196 -9.54 -41.14 13.38
CA VAL A 196 -10.91 -41.62 13.68
C VAL A 196 -11.65 -41.77 12.35
N TRP A 197 -12.29 -42.93 12.16
CA TRP A 197 -13.20 -43.23 11.06
C TRP A 197 -14.61 -42.72 11.36
#